data_AF-A0A820ZY25-F1
#
_entry.id   AF-A0A820ZY25-F1
#
_cell.length_a   1.000
_cell.length_b   1.000
_cell.length_c   1.000
_cell.angle_alpha   90.00
_cell.angle_beta   90.00
_cell.angle_gamma   90.00
#
_symmetry.space_group_name_H-M   'P 1'
#
loop_
_entity.id
_entity.type
_entity.pdbx_description
1 polymer ?
#
loop_
_entity_poly.entity_id
_entity_poly.type
_entity_poly.pdbx_seq_one_letter_code
_entity_poly.pdbx_strand_id
1 'polypeptide(L)'
;MTLENNSTTANVQSWFIPIDILNNLCTAIAVLLALVFLFIIIFHKLYHNVPMLLVSNSCLAELIFESDLLAMGYISYLSVGIQNYSYLLQAIYRYILIVYPSRLFYQSAKFQTFLISITWICCIIYPIPLVFTGQINIILIYLKMVQYVQEMSKKVTPVNRLFHARRDLRMIRRIVSLVFILIALGFPYQTFIIMSFFNSAPKYHFRIAFMFIDVSLVFVLIALLEITEPLKTSLMKKINGRPINVIRTVT
;
A
#
# COMPACT_ATOMS: atom_id res chain seq x y z
N MET A 1 -42.32 30.49 2.80
CA MET A 1 -41.57 29.37 3.41
C MET A 1 -40.35 28.94 2.57
N THR A 2 -39.79 29.80 1.72
CA THR A 2 -38.70 29.47 0.77
C THR A 2 -37.35 30.11 1.12
N LEU A 3 -37.30 31.02 2.09
CA LEU A 3 -36.08 31.77 2.44
C LEU A 3 -35.12 31.00 3.38
N GLU A 4 -35.64 30.08 4.20
CA GLU A 4 -34.79 29.30 5.12
C GLU A 4 -33.83 28.33 4.39
N ASN A 5 -34.26 27.76 3.25
CA ASN A 5 -33.49 26.75 2.50
C ASN A 5 -32.23 27.30 1.79
N ASN A 6 -32.15 28.61 1.54
CA ASN A 6 -30.99 29.21 0.86
C ASN A 6 -29.82 29.45 1.83
N SER A 7 -30.10 29.64 3.13
CA SER A 7 -29.06 29.88 4.13
C SER A 7 -28.25 28.62 4.47
N THR A 8 -28.91 27.46 4.49
CA THR A 8 -28.29 26.16 4.81
C THR A 8 -27.42 25.63 3.68
N THR A 9 -27.82 25.84 2.43
CA THR A 9 -27.04 25.42 1.25
C THR A 9 -25.74 26.23 1.10
N ALA A 10 -25.77 27.54 1.38
CA ALA A 10 -24.56 28.38 1.38
C ALA A 10 -23.56 27.97 2.47
N ASN A 11 -24.03 27.59 3.66
CA ASN A 11 -23.15 27.18 4.76
C ASN A 11 -22.45 25.84 4.46
N VAL A 12 -23.15 24.87 3.89
CA VAL A 12 -22.58 23.55 3.52
C VAL A 12 -21.48 23.67 2.44
N GLN A 13 -21.60 24.63 1.52
CA GLN A 13 -20.60 24.83 0.47
C GLN A 13 -19.27 25.41 1.00
N SER A 14 -19.30 26.16 2.09
CA SER A 14 -18.10 26.79 2.66
C SER A 14 -17.06 25.78 3.16
N TRP A 15 -17.51 24.60 3.62
CA TRP A 15 -16.63 23.53 4.12
C TRP A 15 -15.87 22.80 3.00
N PHE A 16 -16.25 22.97 1.74
CA PHE A 16 -15.57 22.31 0.62
C PHE A 16 -14.17 22.88 0.38
N ILE A 17 -14.00 24.19 0.56
CA ILE A 17 -12.71 24.83 0.30
C ILE A 17 -11.63 24.33 1.27
N PRO A 18 -11.86 24.30 2.61
CA PRO A 18 -10.88 23.73 3.54
C PRO A 18 -10.60 22.24 3.32
N ILE A 19 -11.63 21.44 2.99
CA ILE A 19 -11.47 20.00 2.74
C ILE A 19 -10.64 19.77 1.49
N ASP A 20 -10.90 20.49 0.39
CA ASP A 20 -10.13 20.37 -0.85
C ASP A 20 -8.67 20.81 -0.64
N ILE A 21 -8.43 21.88 0.14
CA ILE A 21 -7.08 22.33 0.52
C ILE A 21 -6.36 21.25 1.34
N LEU A 22 -7.04 20.67 2.32
CA LEU A 22 -6.48 19.63 3.18
C LEU A 22 -6.16 18.35 2.39
N ASN A 23 -7.05 17.98 1.46
CA ASN A 23 -6.84 16.84 0.55
C ASN A 23 -5.59 17.05 -0.32
N ASN A 24 -5.50 18.20 -0.98
CA ASN A 24 -4.35 18.56 -1.81
C ASN A 24 -3.04 18.59 -1.00
N LEU A 25 -3.08 19.07 0.24
CA LEU A 25 -1.92 19.06 1.12
C LEU A 25 -1.52 17.62 1.50
N CYS A 26 -2.48 16.74 1.79
CA CYS A 26 -2.25 15.34 2.12
C CYS A 26 -1.60 14.60 0.95
N THR A 27 -2.18 14.72 -0.25
CA THR A 27 -1.62 14.21 -1.51
C THR A 27 -0.21 14.74 -1.77
N ALA A 28 0.03 16.05 -1.60
CA ALA A 28 1.37 16.62 -1.81
C ALA A 28 2.42 16.02 -0.86
N ILE A 29 2.04 15.78 0.40
CA ILE A 29 2.91 15.13 1.38
C ILE A 29 3.17 13.67 1.00
N ALA A 30 2.14 12.92 0.59
CA ALA A 30 2.28 11.52 0.15
C ALA A 30 3.23 11.39 -1.04
N VAL A 31 3.03 12.22 -2.07
CA VAL A 31 3.89 12.29 -3.27
C VAL A 31 5.33 12.62 -2.89
N LEU A 32 5.54 13.64 -2.04
CA LEU A 32 6.88 14.02 -1.60
C LEU A 32 7.58 12.87 -0.87
N LEU A 33 6.87 12.20 0.05
CA LEU A 33 7.40 11.07 0.79
C LEU A 33 7.77 9.92 -0.15
N ALA A 34 6.86 9.53 -1.05
CA ALA A 34 7.10 8.46 -2.02
C ALA A 34 8.30 8.74 -2.93
N LEU A 35 8.47 9.99 -3.41
CA LEU A 35 9.65 10.41 -4.18
C LEU A 35 10.94 10.32 -3.36
N VAL A 36 10.93 10.75 -2.09
CA VAL A 36 12.08 10.63 -1.19
C VAL A 36 12.45 9.17 -0.98
N PHE A 37 11.47 8.28 -0.79
CA PHE A 37 11.70 6.84 -0.66
C PHE A 37 12.33 6.26 -1.92
N LEU A 38 11.78 6.53 -3.10
CA LEU A 38 12.32 6.06 -4.37
C LEU A 38 13.75 6.57 -4.59
N PHE A 39 14.01 7.85 -4.32
CA PHE A 39 15.35 8.43 -4.41
C PHE A 39 16.34 7.68 -3.52
N ILE A 40 15.99 7.45 -2.24
CA ILE A 40 16.86 6.72 -1.32
C ILE A 40 17.14 5.30 -1.82
N ILE A 41 16.13 4.60 -2.34
CA ILE A 41 16.27 3.23 -2.85
C ILE A 41 17.15 3.18 -4.09
N ILE A 42 16.95 4.09 -5.05
CA ILE A 42 17.68 4.12 -6.33
C ILE A 42 19.16 4.46 -6.12
N PHE A 43 19.47 5.46 -5.29
CA PHE A 43 20.85 5.95 -5.15
C PHE A 43 21.71 5.11 -4.21
N HIS A 44 21.13 4.25 -3.38
CA HIS A 44 21.86 3.56 -2.33
C HIS A 44 21.88 2.04 -2.57
N LYS A 45 23.00 1.55 -3.12
CA LYS A 45 23.20 0.15 -3.54
C LYS A 45 22.93 -0.89 -2.43
N LEU A 46 23.07 -0.53 -1.15
CA LEU A 46 22.75 -1.41 -0.01
C LEU A 46 21.25 -1.72 0.12
N TYR A 47 20.38 -0.98 -0.56
CA TYR A 47 18.94 -1.17 -0.56
C TYR A 47 18.43 -1.92 -1.79
N HIS A 48 19.31 -2.47 -2.63
CA HIS A 48 18.91 -3.32 -3.77
C HIS A 48 18.60 -4.76 -3.32
N ASN A 49 17.81 -4.87 -2.25
CA ASN A 49 17.34 -6.13 -1.69
C ASN A 49 15.90 -6.34 -2.12
N VAL A 50 15.47 -7.59 -2.31
CA VAL A 50 14.10 -7.89 -2.78
C VAL A 50 12.98 -7.23 -1.95
N PRO A 51 13.03 -7.18 -0.61
CA PRO A 51 12.03 -6.46 0.17
C PRO A 51 11.96 -4.96 -0.13
N MET A 52 13.09 -4.33 -0.43
CA MET A 52 13.16 -2.90 -0.74
C MET A 52 12.71 -2.60 -2.17
N LEU A 53 12.96 -3.52 -3.12
CA LEU A 53 12.34 -3.47 -4.46
C LEU A 53 10.82 -3.53 -4.38
N LEU A 54 10.28 -4.32 -3.46
CA LEU A 54 8.84 -4.42 -3.26
C LEU A 54 8.27 -3.17 -2.56
N VAL A 55 9.01 -2.55 -1.64
CA VAL A 55 8.68 -1.23 -1.09
C VAL A 55 8.69 -0.16 -2.18
N SER A 56 9.71 -0.20 -3.06
CA SER A 56 9.79 0.68 -4.23
C SER A 56 8.58 0.54 -5.13
N ASN A 57 8.08 -0.68 -5.34
CA ASN A 57 6.86 -0.91 -6.13
C ASN A 57 5.61 -0.33 -5.46
N SER A 58 5.49 -0.44 -4.13
CA SER A 58 4.42 0.23 -3.38
C SER A 58 4.48 1.75 -3.50
N CYS A 59 5.67 2.36 -3.37
CA CYS A 59 5.85 3.81 -3.53
C CYS A 59 5.53 4.28 -4.96
N LEU A 60 5.88 3.47 -5.97
CA LEU A 60 5.61 3.78 -7.37
C LEU A 60 4.11 3.65 -7.70
N ALA A 61 3.44 2.63 -7.15
CA ALA A 61 1.99 2.49 -7.26
C ALA A 61 1.25 3.67 -6.62
N GLU A 62 1.75 4.18 -5.49
CA GLU A 62 1.20 5.35 -4.81
C GLU A 62 1.39 6.64 -5.61
N LEU A 63 2.57 6.87 -6.20
CA LEU A 63 2.77 8.01 -7.10
C LEU A 63 1.83 7.99 -8.29
N ILE A 64 1.54 6.80 -8.82
CA ILE A 64 0.61 6.65 -9.93
C ILE A 64 -0.81 6.94 -9.43
N PHE A 65 -1.23 6.35 -8.31
CA PHE A 65 -2.53 6.63 -7.67
C PHE A 65 -2.79 8.13 -7.49
N GLU A 66 -1.81 8.88 -6.98
CA GLU A 66 -1.94 10.32 -6.76
C GLU A 66 -1.94 11.11 -8.07
N SER A 67 -1.17 10.67 -9.08
CA SER A 67 -1.25 11.24 -10.43
C SER A 67 -2.58 10.94 -11.13
N ASP A 68 -3.27 9.86 -10.73
CA ASP A 68 -4.55 9.41 -11.26
C ASP A 68 -5.74 10.05 -10.56
N LEU A 69 -5.59 10.51 -9.32
CA LEU A 69 -6.60 11.31 -8.64
C LEU A 69 -6.88 12.60 -9.45
N LEU A 70 -5.89 13.07 -10.23
CA LEU A 70 -6.03 14.12 -11.24
C LEU A 70 -6.64 13.64 -12.58
N ALA A 71 -6.60 12.32 -12.86
CA ALA A 71 -7.06 11.67 -14.10
C ALA A 71 -8.06 10.53 -13.80
N MET A 72 -9.30 10.90 -13.45
CA MET A 72 -10.36 10.05 -12.88
C MET A 72 -10.42 8.55 -13.26
N GLY A 73 -10.62 7.74 -12.21
CA GLY A 73 -11.45 6.52 -12.20
C GLY A 73 -10.71 5.21 -12.49
N TYR A 74 -10.42 4.94 -13.76
CA TYR A 74 -9.85 3.65 -14.20
C TYR A 74 -8.48 3.39 -13.58
N ILE A 75 -7.64 4.42 -13.57
CA ILE A 75 -6.26 4.28 -13.13
C ILE A 75 -6.18 4.22 -11.59
N SER A 76 -7.14 4.80 -10.88
CA SER A 76 -7.30 4.61 -9.43
C SER A 76 -7.56 3.13 -9.06
N TYR A 77 -8.43 2.42 -9.79
CA TYR A 77 -8.63 0.98 -9.60
C TYR A 77 -7.38 0.16 -9.96
N LEU A 78 -6.68 0.54 -11.03
CA LEU A 78 -5.42 -0.07 -11.42
C LEU A 78 -4.39 0.03 -10.28
N SER A 79 -4.25 1.22 -9.72
CA SER A 79 -3.26 1.54 -8.68
C SER A 79 -3.57 0.83 -7.36
N VAL A 80 -4.84 0.76 -6.94
CA VAL A 80 -5.26 -0.06 -5.78
C VAL A 80 -5.00 -1.54 -6.03
N GLY A 81 -5.25 -2.03 -7.24
CA GLY A 81 -4.92 -3.38 -7.66
C GLY A 81 -3.43 -3.65 -7.52
N ILE A 82 -2.59 -2.82 -8.14
CA ILE A 82 -1.12 -2.94 -8.11
C ILE A 82 -0.63 -2.93 -6.66
N GLN A 83 -1.14 -2.04 -5.81
CA GLN A 83 -0.74 -1.95 -4.40
C GLN A 83 -1.09 -3.24 -3.62
N ASN A 84 -2.31 -3.74 -3.76
CA ASN A 84 -2.75 -4.97 -3.11
C ASN A 84 -1.96 -6.20 -3.58
N TYR A 85 -1.77 -6.34 -4.89
CA TYR A 85 -0.96 -7.43 -5.44
C TYR A 85 0.52 -7.30 -5.06
N SER A 86 1.04 -6.08 -4.88
CA SER A 86 2.40 -5.86 -4.36
C SER A 86 2.54 -6.39 -2.94
N TYR A 87 1.59 -6.11 -2.06
CA TYR A 87 1.59 -6.66 -0.70
C TYR A 87 1.43 -8.18 -0.70
N LEU A 88 0.63 -8.72 -1.59
CA LEU A 88 0.52 -10.17 -1.76
C LEU A 88 1.84 -10.78 -2.25
N LEU A 89 2.49 -10.18 -3.24
CA LEU A 89 3.78 -10.64 -3.75
C LEU A 89 4.86 -10.57 -2.67
N GLN A 90 4.83 -9.52 -1.83
CA GLN A 90 5.66 -9.41 -0.62
C GLN A 90 5.41 -10.57 0.35
N ALA A 91 4.15 -10.90 0.61
CA ALA A 91 3.79 -12.00 1.50
C ALA A 91 4.24 -13.35 0.93
N ILE A 92 4.00 -13.61 -0.36
CA ILE A 92 4.40 -14.85 -1.04
C ILE A 92 5.92 -14.98 -1.09
N TYR A 93 6.64 -13.91 -1.45
CA TYR A 93 8.09 -13.91 -1.48
C TYR A 93 8.68 -14.28 -0.10
N ARG A 94 8.14 -13.67 0.96
CA ARG A 94 8.54 -13.99 2.34
C ARG A 94 8.21 -15.42 2.71
N TYR A 95 7.02 -15.91 2.34
CA TYR A 95 6.65 -17.31 2.56
C TYR A 95 7.63 -18.28 1.89
N ILE A 96 7.98 -18.04 0.62
CA ILE A 96 8.93 -18.88 -0.12
C ILE A 96 10.31 -18.83 0.55
N LEU A 97 10.76 -17.67 1.01
CA LEU A 97 12.04 -17.52 1.71
C LEU A 97 12.08 -18.33 3.01
N ILE A 98 10.95 -18.37 3.75
CA ILE A 98 10.82 -19.13 5.01
C ILE A 98 10.78 -20.64 4.75
N VAL A 99 10.00 -21.07 3.75
CA VAL A 99 9.72 -22.49 3.51
C VAL A 99 10.81 -23.16 2.68
N TYR A 100 11.41 -22.44 1.73
CA TYR A 100 12.38 -22.96 0.76
C TYR A 100 13.67 -22.12 0.70
N PRO A 101 14.43 -22.00 1.81
CA PRO A 101 15.61 -21.13 1.88
C PRO A 101 16.72 -21.53 0.90
N SER A 102 16.80 -22.80 0.51
CA SER A 102 17.82 -23.32 -0.42
C SER A 102 17.53 -23.04 -1.90
N ARG A 103 16.32 -22.58 -2.25
CA ARG A 103 15.95 -22.32 -3.65
C ARG A 103 16.26 -20.86 -4.04
N LEU A 104 17.53 -20.61 -4.35
CA LEU A 104 18.05 -19.30 -4.80
C LEU A 104 17.35 -18.75 -6.06
N PHE A 105 16.75 -19.62 -6.88
CA PHE A 105 16.05 -19.22 -8.09
C PHE A 105 14.96 -18.16 -7.84
N TYR A 106 14.14 -18.34 -6.80
CA TYR A 106 13.05 -17.40 -6.46
C TYR A 106 13.55 -16.06 -5.91
N GLN A 107 14.81 -16.01 -5.45
CA GLN A 107 15.45 -14.80 -4.94
C GLN A 107 16.14 -13.98 -6.04
N SER A 108 16.27 -14.54 -7.24
CA SER A 108 16.88 -13.84 -8.37
C SER A 108 16.09 -12.58 -8.73
N ALA A 109 16.80 -11.46 -8.91
CA ALA A 109 16.20 -10.20 -9.36
C ALA A 109 15.43 -10.38 -10.67
N LYS A 110 15.93 -11.23 -11.60
CA LYS A 110 15.27 -11.52 -12.87
C LYS A 110 13.87 -12.13 -12.67
N PHE A 111 13.74 -13.06 -11.73
CA PHE A 111 12.47 -13.71 -11.41
C PHE A 111 11.50 -12.75 -10.72
N GLN A 112 12.01 -11.89 -9.83
CA GLN A 112 11.20 -10.85 -9.18
C GLN A 112 10.68 -9.81 -10.17
N THR A 113 11.55 -9.32 -11.08
CA THR A 113 11.13 -8.41 -12.16
C THR A 113 10.06 -9.07 -13.03
N PHE A 114 10.22 -10.35 -13.38
CA PHE A 114 9.23 -11.09 -14.15
C PHE A 114 7.87 -11.17 -13.44
N LEU A 115 7.85 -11.48 -12.14
CA LEU A 115 6.62 -11.51 -11.34
C LEU A 115 5.96 -10.13 -11.21
N ILE A 116 6.76 -9.08 -11.07
CA ILE A 116 6.26 -7.70 -11.07
C ILE A 116 5.63 -7.41 -12.43
N SER A 117 6.32 -7.66 -13.55
CA SER A 117 5.76 -7.43 -14.89
C SER A 117 4.44 -8.19 -15.12
N ILE A 118 4.35 -9.45 -14.69
CA ILE A 118 3.08 -10.21 -14.75
C ILE A 118 2.01 -9.54 -13.90
N THR A 119 2.35 -9.13 -12.68
CA THR A 119 1.41 -8.47 -11.78
C THR A 119 0.83 -7.22 -12.43
N TRP A 120 1.67 -6.38 -13.05
CA TRP A 120 1.25 -5.20 -13.77
C TRP A 120 0.30 -5.52 -14.93
N ILE A 121 0.64 -6.51 -15.76
CA ILE A 121 -0.21 -6.96 -16.87
C ILE A 121 -1.56 -7.46 -16.32
N CYS A 122 -1.56 -8.28 -15.26
CA CYS A 122 -2.78 -8.75 -14.62
C CYS A 122 -3.60 -7.60 -14.03
N CYS A 123 -2.96 -6.61 -13.40
CA CYS A 123 -3.65 -5.44 -12.84
C CYS A 123 -4.26 -4.56 -13.93
N ILE A 124 -3.65 -4.46 -15.11
CA ILE A 124 -4.23 -3.75 -16.26
C ILE A 124 -5.42 -4.51 -16.82
N ILE A 125 -5.34 -5.84 -16.90
CA ILE A 125 -6.40 -6.69 -17.46
C ILE A 125 -7.58 -6.84 -16.50
N TYR A 126 -7.34 -6.92 -15.20
CA TYR A 126 -8.34 -7.21 -14.17
C TYR A 126 -9.52 -6.21 -14.09
N PRO A 127 -9.31 -4.88 -14.15
CA PRO A 127 -10.40 -3.92 -14.17
C PRO A 127 -11.11 -3.86 -15.52
N ILE A 128 -10.59 -4.48 -16.59
CA ILE A 128 -11.26 -4.49 -17.91
C ILE A 128 -12.64 -5.18 -17.77
N PRO A 129 -12.75 -6.41 -17.23
CA PRO A 129 -14.06 -6.98 -16.89
C PRO A 129 -14.87 -6.13 -15.93
N LEU A 130 -14.28 -5.40 -14.98
CA LEU A 130 -15.03 -4.52 -14.06
C LEU A 130 -15.68 -3.34 -14.81
N VAL A 131 -15.00 -2.82 -15.83
CA VAL A 131 -15.50 -1.77 -16.74
C VAL A 131 -16.59 -2.32 -17.68
N PHE A 132 -16.47 -3.58 -18.12
CA PHE A 132 -17.37 -4.16 -19.13
C PHE A 132 -18.49 -5.08 -18.57
N THR A 133 -18.35 -5.62 -17.36
CA THR A 133 -19.20 -6.69 -16.80
C THR A 133 -19.21 -6.64 -15.26
N GLY A 134 -20.34 -6.22 -14.67
CA GLY A 134 -20.49 -5.94 -13.24
C GLY A 134 -19.97 -6.99 -12.23
N GLN A 135 -19.37 -6.45 -11.17
CA GLN A 135 -18.93 -6.89 -9.82
C GLN A 135 -19.03 -8.34 -9.27
N ILE A 136 -19.67 -9.34 -9.90
CA ILE A 136 -19.97 -10.62 -9.22
C ILE A 136 -18.76 -11.60 -9.17
N ASN A 137 -17.81 -11.52 -10.12
CA ASN A 137 -16.76 -12.54 -10.27
C ASN A 137 -15.60 -12.47 -9.26
N ILE A 138 -15.43 -11.34 -8.57
CA ILE A 138 -14.26 -11.07 -7.71
C ILE A 138 -14.31 -11.89 -6.41
N ILE A 139 -15.51 -12.07 -5.85
CA ILE A 139 -15.73 -12.81 -4.59
C ILE A 139 -15.37 -14.30 -4.76
N LEU A 140 -15.63 -14.88 -5.93
CA LEU A 140 -15.35 -16.29 -6.24
C LEU A 140 -13.85 -16.59 -6.33
N ILE A 141 -13.05 -15.65 -6.84
CA ILE A 141 -11.59 -15.82 -6.97
C ILE A 141 -10.92 -15.76 -5.59
N TYR A 142 -11.38 -14.85 -4.71
CA TYR A 142 -10.83 -14.71 -3.36
C TYR A 142 -11.07 -15.96 -2.50
N LEU A 143 -12.26 -16.56 -2.58
CA LEU A 143 -12.58 -17.79 -1.86
C LEU A 143 -11.69 -18.98 -2.29
N LYS A 144 -11.37 -19.08 -3.58
CA LYS A 144 -10.54 -20.17 -4.13
C LYS A 144 -9.07 -20.04 -3.74
N MET A 145 -8.57 -18.81 -3.62
CA MET A 145 -7.19 -18.54 -3.19
C MET A 145 -6.98 -18.86 -1.70
N VAL A 146 -7.96 -18.54 -0.85
CA VAL A 146 -7.90 -18.86 0.59
C VAL A 146 -7.87 -20.38 0.83
N GLN A 147 -8.65 -21.15 0.07
CA GLN A 147 -8.64 -22.61 0.13
C GLN A 147 -7.27 -23.20 -0.25
N TYR A 148 -6.64 -22.66 -1.29
CA TYR A 148 -5.32 -23.11 -1.76
C TYR A 148 -4.20 -22.88 -0.71
N VAL A 149 -4.20 -21.73 -0.03
CA VAL A 149 -3.20 -21.41 1.00
C VAL A 149 -3.36 -22.32 2.24
N GLN A 150 -4.60 -22.68 2.59
CA GLN A 150 -4.88 -23.60 3.70
C GLN A 150 -4.35 -25.03 3.44
N GLU A 151 -4.35 -25.47 2.19
CA GLU A 151 -3.79 -26.79 1.81
C GLU A 151 -2.26 -26.80 1.84
N MET A 152 -1.62 -25.69 1.48
CA MET A 152 -0.16 -25.57 1.48
C MET A 152 0.44 -25.52 2.89
N SER A 153 -0.30 -24.94 3.85
CA SER A 153 0.10 -24.85 5.25
C SER A 153 0.25 -26.22 5.94
N LYS A 154 -0.34 -27.29 5.39
CA LYS A 154 -0.31 -28.63 6.01
C LYS A 154 0.99 -29.41 5.76
N LYS A 155 1.88 -28.95 4.88
CA LYS A 155 2.95 -29.80 4.30
C LYS A 155 4.39 -29.44 4.66
N VAL A 156 4.66 -28.54 5.61
CA VAL A 156 6.04 -28.07 5.84
C VAL A 156 6.57 -28.48 7.23
N THR A 157 7.62 -29.31 7.24
CA THR A 157 8.33 -29.85 8.43
C THR A 157 9.32 -28.87 9.07
N PRO A 158 9.71 -29.04 10.36
CA PRO A 158 10.30 -27.99 11.16
C PRO A 158 11.67 -28.39 11.74
N VAL A 159 12.78 -28.09 11.07
CA VAL A 159 14.09 -28.12 11.74
C VAL A 159 14.92 -26.93 11.27
N ASN A 160 15.41 -26.16 12.24
CA ASN A 160 16.17 -24.91 12.11
C ASN A 160 15.39 -23.58 11.91
N ARG A 161 14.09 -23.57 12.23
CA ARG A 161 13.21 -22.40 12.02
C ARG A 161 13.33 -21.27 13.04
N LEU A 162 13.81 -21.47 14.27
CA LEU A 162 13.45 -20.56 15.36
C LEU A 162 13.98 -19.11 15.18
N PHE A 163 15.25 -18.95 14.78
CA PHE A 163 15.86 -17.63 14.65
C PHE A 163 15.38 -16.88 13.39
N HIS A 164 15.27 -17.59 12.27
CA HIS A 164 14.70 -17.06 11.03
C HIS A 164 13.21 -16.76 11.17
N ALA A 165 12.42 -17.67 11.75
CA ALA A 165 11.01 -17.46 12.02
C ALA A 165 10.76 -16.27 12.95
N ARG A 166 11.64 -16.00 13.93
CA ARG A 166 11.48 -14.82 14.81
C ARG A 166 11.69 -13.50 14.06
N ARG A 167 12.67 -13.45 13.15
CA ARG A 167 12.89 -12.28 12.27
C ARG A 167 11.74 -12.11 11.29
N ASP A 168 11.26 -13.21 10.73
CA ASP A 168 10.23 -13.21 9.70
C ASP A 168 8.83 -12.97 10.28
N LEU A 169 8.54 -13.44 11.51
CA LEU A 169 7.33 -13.11 12.28
C LEU A 169 7.28 -11.62 12.63
N ARG A 170 8.41 -11.01 12.97
CA ARG A 170 8.47 -9.55 13.19
C ARG A 170 8.08 -8.81 11.92
N MET A 171 8.55 -9.30 10.76
CA MET A 171 8.26 -8.77 9.44
C MET A 171 6.80 -9.01 9.00
N ILE A 172 6.22 -10.18 9.26
CA ILE A 172 4.80 -10.48 9.00
C ILE A 172 3.90 -9.63 9.88
N ARG A 173 4.20 -9.51 11.18
CA ARG A 173 3.46 -8.64 12.11
C ARG A 173 3.39 -7.20 11.61
N ARG A 174 4.48 -6.71 11.00
CA ARG A 174 4.55 -5.38 10.37
C ARG A 174 3.62 -5.27 9.16
N ILE A 175 3.62 -6.24 8.23
CA ILE A 175 2.69 -6.26 7.10
C ILE A 175 1.23 -6.34 7.57
N VAL A 176 0.94 -7.24 8.53
CA VAL A 176 -0.41 -7.39 9.07
C VAL A 176 -0.88 -6.09 9.73
N SER A 177 0.01 -5.37 10.42
CA SER A 177 -0.31 -4.06 10.99
C SER A 177 -0.59 -3.03 9.90
N LEU A 178 0.20 -2.98 8.83
CA LEU A 178 -0.05 -2.08 7.69
C LEU A 178 -1.38 -2.38 6.98
N VAL A 179 -1.67 -3.65 6.73
CA VAL A 179 -2.94 -4.09 6.14
C VAL A 179 -4.11 -3.76 7.06
N PHE A 180 -3.95 -3.95 8.36
CA PHE A 180 -4.99 -3.60 9.33
C PHE A 180 -5.26 -2.10 9.37
N ILE A 181 -4.21 -1.26 9.33
CA ILE A 181 -4.34 0.21 9.24
C ILE A 181 -5.07 0.58 7.94
N LEU A 182 -4.70 -0.01 6.81
CA LEU A 182 -5.34 0.26 5.52
C LEU A 182 -6.83 -0.13 5.53
N ILE A 183 -7.18 -1.29 6.09
CA ILE A 183 -8.58 -1.72 6.19
C ILE A 183 -9.36 -0.82 7.15
N ALA A 184 -8.81 -0.51 8.32
CA ALA A 184 -9.48 0.30 9.33
C ALA A 184 -9.74 1.73 8.84
N LEU A 185 -8.76 2.34 8.16
CA LEU A 185 -8.88 3.69 7.62
C LEU A 185 -9.61 3.74 6.28
N GLY A 186 -9.62 2.65 5.49
CA GLY A 186 -10.40 2.52 4.27
C GLY A 186 -11.87 2.11 4.50
N PHE A 187 -12.23 1.68 5.71
CA PHE A 187 -13.59 1.28 6.05
C PHE A 187 -14.63 2.41 5.90
N PRO A 188 -14.37 3.65 6.37
CA PRO A 188 -15.28 4.78 6.13
C PRO A 188 -15.59 4.98 4.64
N TYR A 189 -14.58 4.88 3.77
CA TYR A 189 -14.76 5.00 2.32
C TYR A 189 -15.72 3.95 1.75
N GLN A 190 -15.53 2.68 2.12
CA GLN A 190 -16.42 1.60 1.70
C GLN A 190 -17.85 1.84 2.18
N THR A 191 -18.01 2.35 3.40
CA THR A 191 -19.32 2.66 3.98
C THR A 191 -20.03 3.77 3.19
N PHE A 192 -19.30 4.83 2.81
CA PHE A 192 -19.85 5.92 2.00
C PHE A 192 -20.22 5.48 0.57
N ILE A 193 -19.41 4.62 -0.05
CA ILE A 193 -19.76 4.02 -1.34
C ILE A 193 -21.05 3.20 -1.23
N ILE A 194 -21.15 2.31 -0.25
CA ILE A 194 -22.36 1.49 -0.05
C ILE A 194 -23.57 2.39 0.17
N MET A 195 -23.45 3.41 1.00
CA MET A 195 -24.53 4.37 1.26
C MET A 195 -24.96 5.15 -0.01
N SER A 196 -24.03 5.40 -0.94
CA SER A 196 -24.33 6.06 -2.21
C SER A 196 -25.20 5.24 -3.18
N PHE A 197 -25.25 3.91 -3.01
CA PHE A 197 -26.15 3.06 -3.79
C PHE A 197 -27.59 3.10 -3.29
N PHE A 198 -27.79 3.31 -1.98
CA PHE A 198 -29.12 3.29 -1.36
C PHE A 198 -29.75 4.67 -1.23
N ASN A 199 -28.94 5.72 -1.14
CA ASN A 199 -29.40 7.09 -1.01
C ASN A 199 -28.90 7.93 -2.20
N SER A 200 -29.66 8.93 -2.61
CA SER A 200 -29.17 10.03 -3.45
C SER A 200 -28.17 10.86 -2.64
N ALA A 201 -27.02 10.27 -2.35
CA ALA A 201 -26.05 10.81 -1.42
C ALA A 201 -25.55 12.16 -1.96
N PRO A 202 -25.59 13.22 -1.14
CA PRO A 202 -25.12 14.51 -1.59
C PRO A 202 -23.61 14.44 -1.87
N LYS A 203 -23.19 15.15 -2.92
CA LYS A 203 -21.86 15.07 -3.57
C LYS A 203 -20.66 15.19 -2.62
N TYR A 204 -20.85 15.70 -1.41
CA TYR A 204 -19.79 15.87 -0.41
C TYR A 204 -19.32 14.58 0.26
N HIS A 205 -20.17 13.54 0.33
CA HIS A 205 -19.79 12.26 0.96
C HIS A 205 -18.61 11.61 0.25
N PHE A 206 -18.57 11.70 -1.09
CA PHE A 206 -17.46 11.20 -1.88
C PHE A 206 -16.16 11.93 -1.59
N ARG A 207 -16.18 13.26 -1.46
CA ARG A 207 -14.97 14.05 -1.14
C ARG A 207 -14.40 13.70 0.23
N ILE A 208 -15.27 13.59 1.23
CA ILE A 208 -14.88 13.16 2.58
C ILE A 208 -14.31 11.73 2.54
N ALA A 209 -14.95 10.83 1.77
CA ALA A 209 -14.50 9.46 1.61
C ALA A 209 -13.11 9.37 0.96
N PHE A 210 -12.83 10.18 -0.07
CA PHE A 210 -11.50 10.27 -0.70
C PHE A 210 -10.44 10.78 0.28
N MET A 211 -10.76 11.78 1.10
CA MET A 211 -9.85 12.28 2.13
C MET A 211 -9.42 11.19 3.12
N PHE A 212 -10.32 10.26 3.49
CA PHE A 212 -9.95 9.11 4.32
C PHE A 212 -8.96 8.16 3.65
N ILE A 213 -9.03 8.01 2.32
CA ILE A 213 -8.05 7.24 1.55
C ILE A 213 -6.70 7.94 1.61
N ASP A 214 -6.62 9.22 1.29
CA ASP A 214 -5.35 9.95 1.22
C ASP A 214 -4.66 10.00 2.59
N VAL A 215 -5.45 10.22 3.66
CA VAL A 215 -4.94 10.13 5.04
C VAL A 215 -4.43 8.72 5.35
N SER A 216 -5.15 7.67 4.95
CA SER A 216 -4.72 6.29 5.16
C SER A 216 -3.39 5.97 4.48
N LEU A 217 -3.18 6.49 3.28
CA LEU A 217 -1.95 6.32 2.50
C LEU A 217 -0.77 7.00 3.19
N VAL A 218 -0.94 8.25 3.64
CA VAL A 218 0.10 8.95 4.44
C VAL A 218 0.45 8.15 5.69
N PHE A 219 -0.53 7.61 6.41
CA PHE A 219 -0.25 6.76 7.58
C PHE A 219 0.50 5.48 7.22
N VAL A 220 0.15 4.84 6.10
CA VAL A 220 0.87 3.65 5.60
C VAL A 220 2.32 4.00 5.25
N LEU A 221 2.58 5.13 4.60
CA LEU A 221 3.94 5.61 4.30
C LEU A 221 4.75 5.91 5.55
N ILE A 222 4.15 6.60 6.53
CA ILE A 222 4.81 6.89 7.82
C ILE A 222 5.14 5.58 8.55
N ALA A 223 4.17 4.67 8.64
CA ALA A 223 4.39 3.36 9.26
C ALA A 223 5.47 2.57 8.51
N LEU A 224 5.49 2.63 7.19
CA LEU A 224 6.52 1.99 6.36
C LEU A 224 7.91 2.60 6.62
N LEU A 225 7.99 3.91 6.87
CA LEU A 225 9.22 4.62 7.28
C LEU A 225 9.72 4.09 8.63
N GLU A 226 8.83 4.00 9.62
CA GLU A 226 9.18 3.51 10.97
C GLU A 226 9.62 2.04 10.95
N ILE A 227 8.96 1.23 10.12
CA ILE A 227 9.23 -0.19 9.99
C ILE A 227 10.58 -0.45 9.29
N THR A 228 10.94 0.42 8.35
CA THR A 228 12.16 0.27 7.54
C THR A 228 13.35 0.92 8.25
N GLU A 229 13.84 0.22 9.29
CA GLU A 229 15.10 0.50 10.04
C GLU A 229 16.25 1.08 9.20
N PRO A 230 16.67 0.47 8.06
CA PRO A 230 17.76 1.03 7.26
C PRO A 230 17.46 2.43 6.72
N LEU A 231 16.19 2.69 6.41
CA LEU A 231 15.77 3.96 5.86
C LEU A 231 15.67 5.02 6.96
N LYS A 232 15.09 4.68 8.11
CA LYS A 232 15.07 5.53 9.31
C LYS A 232 16.48 5.93 9.75
N THR A 233 17.41 4.98 9.82
CA THR A 233 18.80 5.25 10.23
C THR A 233 19.55 6.12 9.22
N SER A 234 19.33 5.91 7.92
CA SER A 234 19.87 6.78 6.86
C SER A 234 19.34 8.21 6.98
N LEU A 235 18.04 8.36 7.23
CA LEU A 235 17.38 9.66 7.35
C LEU A 235 17.84 10.41 8.61
N MET A 236 17.90 9.73 9.76
CA MET A 236 18.43 10.30 11.01
C MET A 236 19.91 10.69 10.88
N LYS A 237 20.74 9.90 10.17
CA LYS A 237 22.14 10.23 9.91
C LYS A 237 22.27 11.51 9.09
N LYS A 238 21.42 11.68 8.08
CA LYS A 238 21.42 12.88 7.23
C LYS A 238 20.92 14.12 7.97
N ILE A 239 19.88 13.98 8.81
CA ILE A 239 19.34 15.08 9.63
C ILE A 239 20.33 15.51 10.71
N ASN A 240 20.94 14.56 11.43
CA ASN A 240 21.77 14.90 12.59
C ASN A 240 23.19 15.36 12.22
N GLY A 241 23.62 15.24 10.96
CA GLY A 241 24.91 15.75 10.46
C GLY A 241 26.17 15.21 11.16
N ARG A 242 26.03 14.37 12.19
CA ARG A 242 27.15 13.86 12.97
C ARG A 242 27.66 12.55 12.38
N PRO A 243 28.97 12.43 12.09
CA PRO A 243 29.56 11.12 11.87
C PRO A 243 29.37 10.30 13.14
N ILE A 244 28.58 9.25 13.06
CA ILE A 244 28.52 8.23 14.11
C ILE A 244 29.90 7.59 14.12
N ASN A 245 30.73 8.00 15.08
CA ASN A 245 31.92 7.25 15.44
C ASN A 245 31.43 5.87 15.90
N VAL A 246 31.39 4.93 14.97
CA VAL A 246 31.14 3.52 15.26
C VAL A 246 32.32 3.07 16.10
N ILE A 247 32.16 3.15 17.42
CA ILE A 247 33.06 2.50 18.36
C ILE A 247 32.90 1.01 18.07
N ARG A 248 33.83 0.48 17.28
CA ARG A 248 34.01 -0.94 17.04
C ARG A 248 34.47 -1.54 18.36
N THR A 249 33.54 -1.93 19.23
CA THR A 249 33.85 -2.84 20.33
C THR A 249 34.15 -4.19 19.70
N VAL A 250 35.44 -4.43 19.48
CA VAL A 250 35.99 -5.76 19.24
C VAL A 250 36.04 -6.44 20.61
N THR A 251 35.13 -7.36 20.84
CA THR A 251 35.18 -8.37 21.91
C THR A 251 34.63 -9.66 21.35
#